data_AF-A0A7C4RHJ2-F1
#
_entry.id   AF-A0A7C4RHJ2-F1
#
_cell.length_a   1.000
_cell.length_b   1.000
_cell.length_c   1.000
_cell.angle_alpha   90.00
_cell.angle_beta   90.00
_cell.angle_gamma   90.00
#
_symmetry.space_group_name_H-M   'P 1'
#
loop_
_entity.id
_entity.type
_entity.pdbx_description
1 polymer ?
#
loop_
_entity_poly.entity_id
_entity_poly.type
_entity_poly.pdbx_seq_one_letter_code
_entity_poly.pdbx_strand_id
1 'polypeptide(L)'
;MAHQVCDALVGDDTGCIILTLWDNNIEKVNVGETVRVENGYVSLYRGNMRLNIGRFGKIDKTQPLEGEVNTENNLSEKTYEQPFKRRSYRGYRRY
;
A
#
# COMPACT_ATOMS: atom_id res chain seq x y z
N MET A 1 14.26 0.42 -18.93
CA MET A 1 13.04 -0.35 -18.64
C MET A 1 12.16 0.52 -17.74
N ALA A 2 10.88 0.67 -18.06
CA ALA A 2 9.94 1.42 -17.25
C ALA A 2 9.21 0.45 -16.32
N HIS A 3 9.12 0.80 -15.04
CA HIS A 3 8.28 0.08 -14.09
C HIS A 3 6.84 0.57 -14.21
N GLN A 4 5.88 -0.34 -14.03
CA GLN A 4 4.46 0.01 -13.99
C GLN A 4 4.00 0.13 -12.54
N VAL A 5 3.10 1.08 -12.29
CA VAL A 5 2.49 1.29 -10.99
C VAL A 5 0.98 1.49 -11.15
N CYS A 6 0.20 0.89 -10.26
CA CYS A 6 -1.24 1.02 -10.21
C CYS A 6 -1.69 1.16 -8.75
N ASP A 7 -2.71 1.98 -8.51
CA ASP A 7 -3.37 2.07 -7.21
C ASP A 7 -4.69 1.30 -7.26
N ALA A 8 -4.91 0.45 -6.26
CA ALA A 8 -6.15 -0.29 -6.07
C ALA A 8 -6.75 0.02 -4.70
N LEU A 9 -8.04 0.33 -4.64
CA LEU A 9 -8.76 0.43 -3.37
C LEU A 9 -9.07 -0.99 -2.89
N VAL A 10 -8.55 -1.37 -1.73
CA VAL A 10 -8.80 -2.67 -1.08
C VAL A 10 -9.37 -2.43 0.31
N GLY A 11 -10.14 -3.39 0.83
CA GLY A 11 -10.73 -3.25 2.16
C GLY A 11 -11.41 -4.51 2.65
N ASP A 12 -11.80 -4.46 3.91
CA ASP A 12 -12.61 -5.45 4.62
C ASP A 12 -13.73 -4.75 5.41
N ASP A 13 -14.35 -5.45 6.35
CA ASP A 13 -15.40 -4.92 7.23
C ASP A 13 -14.91 -3.78 8.13
N THR A 14 -13.60 -3.67 8.37
CA THR A 14 -13.02 -2.64 9.24
C THR A 14 -12.75 -1.32 8.51
N GLY A 15 -12.52 -1.35 7.20
CA GLY A 15 -12.25 -0.17 6.39
C GLY A 15 -11.58 -0.47 5.06
N CYS A 16 -11.13 0.59 4.39
CA CYS A 16 -10.42 0.47 3.12
C CYS A 16 -9.13 1.30 3.08
N ILE A 17 -8.20 0.87 2.24
CA ILE A 17 -6.91 1.53 2.01
C ILE A 17 -6.47 1.35 0.55
N ILE A 18 -5.78 2.35 0.00
CA ILE A 18 -5.14 2.27 -1.30
C ILE A 18 -3.89 1.38 -1.17
N LEU A 19 -3.90 0.28 -1.92
CA LEU A 19 -2.78 -0.59 -2.16
C LEU A 19 -2.05 -0.15 -3.43
N THR A 20 -0.76 0.16 -3.32
CA THR A 20 0.08 0.48 -4.47
C THR A 20 0.74 -0.79 -5.00
N LEU A 21 0.42 -1.15 -6.24
CA LEU A 21 0.88 -2.34 -6.95
C LEU A 21 1.95 -1.96 -7.98
N TRP A 22 2.99 -2.79 -8.07
CA TRP A 22 4.09 -2.60 -9.00
C TRP A 22 4.25 -3.81 -9.92
N ASP A 23 4.57 -3.54 -11.18
CA ASP A 23 4.95 -4.53 -12.20
C ASP A 23 4.00 -5.76 -12.19
N ASN A 24 4.56 -6.96 -12.05
CA ASN A 24 3.83 -8.23 -12.13
C ASN A 24 2.74 -8.40 -11.06
N ASN A 25 2.73 -7.60 -9.99
CA ASN A 25 1.64 -7.66 -9.01
C ASN A 25 0.35 -7.04 -9.53
N ILE A 26 0.42 -6.16 -10.54
CA ILE A 26 -0.75 -5.56 -11.19
C ILE A 26 -1.56 -6.66 -11.90
N GLU A 27 -0.89 -7.59 -12.55
CA GLU A 27 -1.52 -8.67 -13.33
C GLU A 27 -2.14 -9.78 -12.45
N LYS A 28 -1.84 -9.80 -11.14
CA LYS A 28 -2.33 -10.84 -10.22
C LYS A 28 -3.71 -10.55 -9.65
N VAL A 29 -4.24 -9.35 -9.85
CA VAL A 29 -5.46 -8.88 -9.20
C VAL A 29 -6.46 -8.36 -10.23
N ASN A 30 -7.75 -8.58 -9.97
CA ASN A 30 -8.83 -7.95 -10.72
C ASN A 30 -9.81 -7.26 -9.78
N VAL A 31 -10.53 -6.27 -10.31
CA VAL A 31 -11.60 -5.60 -9.58
C VAL A 31 -12.68 -6.63 -9.20
N GLY A 32 -13.12 -6.60 -7.95
CA GLY A 32 -14.14 -7.50 -7.41
C GLY A 32 -13.61 -8.84 -6.90
N GLU A 33 -12.31 -9.13 -7.05
CA GLU A 33 -11.69 -10.33 -6.47
C GLU A 33 -11.19 -10.06 -5.04
N THR A 34 -11.18 -11.13 -4.23
CA THR A 34 -10.56 -11.11 -2.91
C THR A 34 -9.13 -11.61 -2.99
N VAL A 35 -8.23 -10.87 -2.37
CA VAL A 35 -6.79 -11.13 -2.37
C VAL A 35 -6.28 -11.26 -0.95
N ARG A 36 -5.31 -12.14 -0.75
CA ARG A 36 -4.55 -12.26 0.48
C ARG A 36 -3.22 -11.56 0.32
N VAL A 37 -3.00 -10.53 1.13
CA VAL A 37 -1.72 -9.81 1.21
C VAL A 37 -0.96 -10.30 2.43
N GLU A 38 0.28 -10.74 2.25
CA GLU A 38 1.16 -11.14 3.36
C GLU A 38 2.41 -10.26 3.40
N ASN A 39 2.91 -10.00 4.61
CA ASN A 39 4.07 -9.13 4.87
C ASN A 39 4.00 -7.77 4.13
N GLY A 40 2.78 -7.23 4.02
CA GLY A 40 2.55 -5.87 3.57
C GLY A 40 3.00 -4.86 4.63
N TYR A 41 3.21 -3.62 4.21
CA TYR A 41 3.54 -2.52 5.11
C TYR A 41 2.79 -1.25 4.71
N VAL A 42 2.53 -0.39 5.68
CA VAL A 42 1.94 0.92 5.45
C VAL A 42 3.03 1.97 5.39
N SER A 43 2.93 2.87 4.42
CA SER A 43 3.74 4.09 4.34
C SER A 43 2.86 5.31 4.10
N LEU A 44 3.44 6.51 4.28
CA LEU A 44 2.76 7.76 3.98
C LEU A 44 3.23 8.27 2.61
N TYR A 45 2.31 8.44 1.68
CA TYR A 45 2.53 9.14 0.42
C TYR A 45 1.82 10.49 0.48
N ARG A 46 2.60 11.58 0.44
CA ARG A 46 2.09 12.96 0.58
C ARG A 46 1.18 13.16 1.81
N GLY A 47 1.50 12.48 2.91
CA GLY A 47 0.77 12.57 4.18
C GLY A 47 -0.37 11.55 4.31
N ASN A 48 -0.71 10.83 3.25
CA ASN A 48 -1.82 9.88 3.24
C ASN A 48 -1.33 8.43 3.29
N MET A 49 -2.06 7.55 3.97
CA MET A 49 -1.67 6.14 4.11
C MET A 49 -1.75 5.39 2.77
N ARG A 50 -0.78 4.50 2.55
CA ARG A 50 -0.73 3.55 1.43
C ARG A 50 -0.26 2.19 1.92
N LEU A 51 -1.01 1.14 1.58
CA LEU A 51 -0.56 -0.24 1.74
C LEU A 51 0.39 -0.59 0.59
N ASN A 52 1.46 -1.31 0.90
CA ASN A 52 2.49 -1.71 -0.06
C ASN A 52 2.91 -3.15 0.20
N ILE A 53 3.39 -3.83 -0.85
CA ILE A 53 3.95 -5.18 -0.76
C ILE A 53 5.48 -5.05 -0.66
N GLY A 54 6.05 -5.49 0.47
CA GLY A 54 7.49 -5.42 0.71
C GLY A 54 8.27 -6.48 -0.07
N ARG A 55 9.61 -6.44 0.07
CA ARG A 55 10.53 -7.42 -0.55
C ARG A 55 10.18 -8.88 -0.24
N PHE A 56 9.64 -9.14 0.95
CA PHE A 56 9.22 -10.46 1.41
C PHE A 56 7.69 -10.61 1.45
N GLY A 57 6.98 -9.63 0.88
CA GLY A 57 5.55 -9.64 0.77
C GLY A 57 5.08 -10.37 -0.48
N LYS A 58 3.85 -10.84 -0.42
CA LYS A 58 3.17 -11.49 -1.54
C LYS A 58 1.71 -11.11 -1.58
N ILE A 59 1.14 -11.21 -2.77
CA ILE A 59 -0.28 -11.04 -3.02
C ILE A 59 -0.74 -12.19 -3.89
N ASP A 60 -1.77 -12.88 -3.42
CA ASP A 60 -2.34 -14.05 -4.09
C ASP A 60 -3.88 -13.99 -4.01
N LYS A 61 -4.55 -14.53 -5.02
CA LYS A 61 -6.02 -14.67 -4.99
C LYS A 61 -6.42 -15.63 -3.88
N THR A 62 -7.55 -15.36 -3.24
CA THR A 62 -8.09 -16.21 -2.18
C THR A 62 -9.59 -16.38 -2.35
N GLN A 63 -10.20 -17.15 -1.45
CA GLN A 63 -11.65 -17.27 -1.37
C GLN A 63 -12.31 -15.89 -1.18
N PRO A 64 -13.51 -15.68 -1.72
CA PRO A 64 -14.25 -14.44 -1.54
C PRO A 64 -14.34 -14.04 -0.07
N LEU A 65 -14.17 -12.75 0.21
CA LEU A 65 -14.40 -12.19 1.54
C LEU A 65 -15.87 -12.37 1.91
N GLU A 66 -16.12 -12.90 3.10
CA GLU A 66 -17.48 -12.94 3.67
C GLU A 66 -17.80 -11.57 4.28
N GLY A 67 -18.93 -10.99 3.88
CA GLY A 67 -19.41 -9.70 4.41
C GLY A 67 -19.24 -8.53 3.44
N GLU A 68 -19.53 -7.33 3.95
CA GLU A 68 -19.49 -6.09 3.19
C GLU A 68 -18.19 -5.33 3.48
N VAL A 69 -17.60 -4.73 2.45
CA VAL A 69 -16.42 -3.88 2.59
C VAL A 69 -16.86 -2.51 3.09
N ASN A 70 -16.30 -2.06 4.21
CA ASN A 70 -16.54 -0.72 4.73
C ASN A 70 -15.75 0.33 3.94
N THR A 71 -16.34 0.86 2.89
CA THR A 71 -15.73 1.91 2.07
C THR A 71 -15.81 3.31 2.72
N GLU A 72 -16.62 3.48 3.76
CA GLU A 72 -16.76 4.77 4.46
C GLU A 72 -15.53 5.09 5.32
N ASN A 73 -14.89 4.07 5.92
CA ASN A 73 -13.64 4.23 6.67
C ASN A 73 -12.40 4.09 5.76
N ASN A 74 -12.21 5.06 4.86
CA ASN A 74 -11.03 5.10 3.99
C ASN A 74 -9.81 5.67 4.72
N LEU A 75 -8.88 4.79 5.10
CA LEU A 75 -7.63 5.17 5.78
C LEU A 75 -6.69 5.99 4.88
N SER A 76 -6.87 5.91 3.57
CA SER A 76 -6.06 6.61 2.57
C SER A 76 -6.38 8.09 2.44
N GLU A 77 -7.51 8.53 2.99
CA GLU A 77 -7.95 9.93 3.00
C GLU A 77 -7.51 10.64 4.29
N LYS A 78 -7.08 9.88 5.31
CA LYS A 78 -6.55 10.43 6.55
C LYS A 78 -5.16 11.00 6.29
N THR A 79 -5.02 12.30 6.55
CA THR A 79 -3.74 13.00 6.46
C THR A 79 -3.02 12.96 7.81
N TYR A 80 -1.76 12.55 7.78
CA TYR A 80 -0.86 12.50 8.90
C TYR A 80 0.30 13.46 8.67
N GLU A 81 0.70 14.17 9.71
CA GLU A 81 1.92 14.97 9.67
C GLU A 81 3.12 14.04 9.45
N GLN A 82 3.83 14.25 8.35
CA GLN A 82 5.13 13.63 8.18
C GLN A 82 6.14 14.53 8.89
N PRO A 83 6.74 14.11 10.02
CA PRO A 83 7.86 14.85 10.55
C PRO A 83 8.91 14.86 9.45
N PHE A 84 9.29 16.05 8.98
CA PHE A 84 10.40 16.20 8.06
C PHE A 84 11.62 15.60 8.76
N LYS A 85 11.93 14.32 8.47
CA LYS A 85 13.23 13.75 8.77
C LYS A 85 14.18 14.53 7.88
N ARG A 86 14.67 15.66 8.40
CA ARG A 86 15.88 16.29 7.91
C ARG A 86 16.91 15.17 7.95
N ARG A 87 17.14 14.52 6.82
CA ARG A 87 18.32 13.68 6.61
C ARG A 87 19.48 14.63 6.80
N SER A 88 19.98 14.73 8.03
CA SER A 88 21.25 15.36 8.30
C SER A 88 22.30 14.48 7.64
N TYR A 89 22.52 14.73 6.34
CA TYR A 89 23.77 14.41 5.67
C TYR A 89 24.82 15.37 6.26
N ARG A 90 25.14 15.19 7.54
CA ARG A 90 26.23 15.88 8.22
C ARG A 90 27.48 15.02 8.03
N GLY A 91 28.06 15.17 6.85
CA GLY A 91 29.49 15.06 6.56
C GLY A 91 30.25 13.83 7.04
N TYR A 92 30.41 12.85 6.15
CA TYR A 92 31.72 12.21 6.00
C TYR A 92 32.51 13.03 4.98
N ARG A 93 33.16 14.08 5.48
CA ARG A 93 34.21 14.82 4.77
C ARG A 93 35.45 13.93 4.79
N ARG A 94 35.96 13.63 3.60
CA ARG A 94 37.27 12.98 3.37
C ARG A 94 38.37 13.68 4.19
N TYR A 95 39.23 12.89 4.81
CA TYR A 95 40.69 12.94 4.65
C TYR A 95 41.23 11.52 4.82
#